data_AF-A0A8C6R7M6-F1
#
_entry.id   AF-A0A8C6R7M6-F1
#
_cell.length_a   1.000
_cell.length_b   1.000
_cell.length_c   1.000
_cell.angle_alpha   90.00
_cell.angle_beta   90.00
_cell.angle_gamma   90.00
#
_symmetry.space_group_name_H-M   'P 1'
#
loop_
_entity.id
_entity.type
_entity.pdbx_description
1 polymer ?
#
loop_
_entity_poly.entity_id
_entity_poly.type
_entity_poly.pdbx_seq_one_letter_code
_entity_poly.pdbx_strand_id
1 'polypeptide(L)'
;METAYLKKCFGNSLTQALAEVARVRPSDPIEYLAHWLYHYRNVTKATEKSKHEMLWLKEEYEYSLKEAKMAEMLKQEEQQIQLKCEKCHQELLPKAVSSRKTQDLQEDTERLEEEALRQNSPPGISSVTLEAPQRALSS
;
A
#
# COMPACT_ATOMS: atom_id res chain seq x y z
N MET A 1 -14.96 -53.76 -11.34
CA MET A 1 -14.80 -52.34 -10.93
C MET A 1 -13.77 -51.59 -11.79
N GLU A 2 -12.94 -52.30 -12.54
CA GLU A 2 -11.69 -51.83 -13.13
C GLU A 2 -11.94 -51.09 -14.46
N THR A 3 -12.99 -51.44 -15.19
CA THR A 3 -13.33 -50.85 -16.49
C THR A 3 -13.78 -49.40 -16.39
N ALA A 4 -14.56 -49.05 -15.36
CA ALA A 4 -14.98 -47.67 -15.10
C ALA A 4 -13.77 -46.77 -14.75
N TYR A 5 -12.84 -47.30 -13.97
CA TYR A 5 -11.60 -46.61 -13.63
C TYR A 5 -10.72 -46.39 -14.87
N LEU A 6 -10.50 -47.44 -15.68
CA LEU A 6 -9.75 -47.32 -16.93
C LEU A 6 -10.37 -46.29 -17.86
N LYS A 7 -11.70 -46.32 -18.02
CA LYS A 7 -12.43 -45.36 -18.86
C LYS A 7 -12.28 -43.92 -18.35
N LYS A 8 -12.29 -43.71 -17.03
CA LYS A 8 -12.09 -42.38 -16.44
C LYS A 8 -10.67 -41.85 -16.63
N CYS A 9 -9.65 -42.68 -16.41
CA CYS A 9 -8.26 -42.25 -16.46
C CYS A 9 -7.70 -42.17 -17.89
N PHE A 10 -8.07 -43.11 -18.75
CA PHE A 10 -7.48 -43.28 -20.07
C PHE A 10 -8.48 -43.14 -21.22
N GLY A 11 -9.79 -43.04 -20.95
CA GLY A 11 -10.79 -43.02 -22.01
C GLY A 11 -10.60 -41.86 -22.98
N ASN A 12 -10.46 -40.63 -22.46
CA ASN A 12 -10.30 -39.45 -23.31
C ASN A 12 -8.95 -39.45 -24.05
N SER A 13 -7.85 -39.73 -23.34
CA SER A 13 -6.51 -39.74 -23.92
C SER A 13 -6.36 -40.83 -24.98
N LEU A 14 -6.82 -42.06 -24.71
CA LEU A 14 -6.78 -43.15 -25.69
C LEU A 14 -7.69 -42.87 -26.89
N THR A 15 -8.88 -42.32 -26.69
CA THR A 15 -9.78 -42.01 -27.82
C THR A 15 -9.15 -40.99 -28.78
N GLN A 16 -8.57 -39.93 -28.23
CA GLN A 16 -7.88 -38.91 -29.04
C GLN A 16 -6.61 -39.47 -29.70
N ALA A 17 -5.83 -40.25 -28.97
CA ALA A 17 -4.61 -40.85 -29.50
C ALA A 17 -4.90 -41.84 -30.63
N LEU A 18 -5.93 -42.69 -30.46
CA LEU A 18 -6.38 -43.64 -31.48
C LEU A 18 -6.95 -42.92 -32.71
N ALA A 19 -7.68 -41.81 -32.53
CA ALA A 19 -8.13 -40.99 -33.65
C ALA A 19 -6.95 -40.41 -34.44
N GLU A 20 -5.90 -39.95 -33.75
CA GLU A 20 -4.68 -39.45 -34.38
C GLU A 20 -3.89 -40.56 -35.11
N VAL A 21 -3.74 -41.73 -34.50
CA VAL A 21 -3.12 -42.89 -35.15
C VAL A 21 -3.90 -43.30 -36.40
N ALA A 22 -5.24 -43.33 -36.34
CA ALA A 22 -6.08 -43.65 -37.48
C ALA A 22 -5.97 -42.62 -38.62
N ARG A 23 -5.73 -41.35 -38.28
CA ARG A 23 -5.52 -40.24 -39.22
C ARG A 23 -4.13 -40.29 -39.87
N VAL A 24 -3.07 -40.47 -39.07
CA VAL A 24 -1.67 -40.41 -39.53
C VAL A 24 -1.21 -41.72 -40.17
N ARG A 25 -1.76 -42.86 -39.73
CA ARG A 25 -1.37 -44.22 -40.15
C ARG A 25 0.16 -44.42 -40.15
N PRO A 26 0.81 -44.22 -38.99
CA PRO A 26 2.25 -44.41 -38.86
C PRO A 26 2.66 -45.85 -39.18
N SER A 27 3.91 -46.04 -39.63
CA SER A 27 4.46 -47.37 -39.89
C SER A 27 4.54 -48.24 -38.63
N ASP A 28 4.79 -47.62 -37.46
CA ASP A 28 4.64 -48.25 -36.14
C ASP A 28 3.56 -47.51 -35.32
N PRO A 29 2.33 -48.04 -35.24
CA PRO A 29 1.25 -47.42 -34.48
C PRO A 29 1.41 -47.55 -32.97
N ILE A 30 2.16 -48.54 -32.47
CA ILE A 30 2.34 -48.75 -31.03
C ILE A 30 3.34 -47.72 -30.50
N GLU A 31 4.47 -47.54 -31.19
CA GLU A 31 5.48 -46.54 -30.83
C GLU A 31 4.92 -45.12 -30.91
N TYR A 32 4.19 -44.80 -32.00
CA TYR A 32 3.57 -43.49 -32.15
C TYR A 32 2.56 -43.20 -31.02
N LEU A 33 1.75 -44.19 -30.65
CA LEU A 33 0.78 -44.07 -29.56
C LEU A 33 1.47 -43.77 -28.23
N ALA A 34 2.59 -44.44 -27.93
CA ALA A 34 3.36 -44.22 -26.72
C ALA A 34 3.90 -42.78 -26.64
N HIS A 35 4.50 -42.28 -27.73
CA HIS A 35 4.98 -40.89 -27.81
C HIS A 35 3.83 -39.88 -27.67
N TRP A 36 2.69 -40.13 -28.33
CA TRP A 36 1.52 -39.25 -28.24
C TRP A 36 0.99 -39.15 -26.81
N LEU A 37 0.83 -40.29 -26.13
CA LEU A 37 0.33 -40.33 -24.75
C LEU A 37 1.29 -39.65 -23.77
N TYR A 38 2.61 -39.82 -23.97
CA TYR A 38 3.62 -39.13 -23.19
C TYR A 38 3.52 -37.60 -23.33
N HIS A 39 3.41 -37.13 -24.58
CA HIS A 39 3.26 -35.70 -24.87
C HIS A 39 1.94 -35.13 -24.31
N TYR A 40 0.83 -35.85 -24.51
CA TYR A 40 -0.50 -35.47 -24.03
C TYR A 40 -0.52 -35.20 -22.53
N ARG A 41 0.15 -36.05 -21.73
CA ARG A 41 0.25 -35.86 -20.28
C ARG A 41 0.90 -34.54 -19.90
N ASN A 42 1.97 -34.16 -20.60
CA ASN A 42 2.71 -32.92 -20.32
C ASN A 42 1.88 -31.69 -20.70
N VAL A 43 1.25 -31.73 -21.89
CA VAL A 43 0.37 -30.65 -22.35
C VAL A 43 -0.83 -30.50 -21.43
N THR A 44 -1.50 -31.60 -21.07
CA THR A 44 -2.68 -31.55 -20.19
C THR A 44 -2.35 -30.89 -18.85
N LYS A 45 -1.27 -31.32 -18.20
CA LYS A 45 -0.81 -30.72 -16.94
C LYS A 45 -0.52 -29.23 -17.07
N ALA A 46 0.12 -28.80 -18.17
CA ALA A 46 0.39 -27.39 -18.41
C ALA A 46 -0.91 -26.59 -18.60
N THR A 47 -1.86 -27.14 -19.37
CA THR A 47 -3.14 -26.46 -19.60
C THR A 47 -4.01 -26.38 -18.35
N GLU A 48 -4.01 -27.39 -17.49
CA GLU A 48 -4.73 -27.38 -16.22
C GLU A 48 -4.17 -26.32 -15.27
N LYS A 49 -2.84 -26.23 -15.15
CA LYS A 49 -2.17 -25.19 -14.37
C LYS A 49 -2.51 -23.80 -14.90
N SER A 50 -2.40 -23.59 -16.21
CA SER A 50 -2.73 -22.31 -16.85
C SER A 50 -4.20 -21.92 -16.64
N LYS A 51 -5.14 -22.86 -16.73
CA LYS A 51 -6.56 -22.60 -16.43
C LYS A 51 -6.76 -22.18 -14.99
N HIS A 52 -6.08 -22.84 -14.05
CA HIS A 52 -6.17 -22.51 -12.64
C HIS A 52 -5.60 -21.12 -12.34
N GLU A 53 -4.43 -20.81 -12.88
CA GLU A 53 -3.79 -19.48 -12.78
C GLU A 53 -4.70 -18.39 -13.37
N MET A 54 -5.33 -18.64 -14.52
CA MET A 54 -6.25 -17.69 -15.15
C MET A 54 -7.48 -17.43 -14.26
N LEU A 55 -8.04 -18.47 -13.64
CA LEU A 55 -9.18 -18.31 -12.72
C LEU A 55 -8.77 -17.51 -11.48
N TRP A 56 -7.62 -17.82 -10.91
CA TRP A 56 -7.09 -17.12 -9.74
C TRP A 56 -6.83 -15.63 -10.03
N LEU A 57 -6.18 -15.34 -11.16
CA LEU A 57 -5.92 -13.96 -11.59
C LEU A 57 -7.20 -13.17 -11.81
N LYS A 58 -8.24 -13.81 -12.36
CA LYS A 58 -9.54 -13.17 -12.57
C LYS A 58 -10.21 -12.84 -11.23
N GLU A 59 -10.18 -13.75 -10.26
CA GLU A 59 -10.73 -13.52 -8.94
C GLU A 59 -10.02 -12.37 -8.21
N GLU A 60 -8.69 -12.33 -8.28
CA GLU A 60 -7.88 -11.25 -7.71
C GLU A 60 -8.19 -9.89 -8.35
N TYR A 61 -8.35 -9.85 -9.67
CA TYR A 61 -8.74 -8.63 -10.38
C TYR A 61 -10.13 -8.13 -9.94
N GLU A 62 -11.10 -9.02 -9.81
CA GLU A 62 -12.44 -8.68 -9.30
C GLU A 62 -12.40 -8.20 -7.85
N TYR A 63 -11.53 -8.78 -7.03
CA TYR A 63 -11.32 -8.32 -5.65
C TYR A 63 -10.73 -6.90 -5.62
N SER A 64 -9.66 -6.66 -6.38
CA SER A 64 -9.02 -5.34 -6.51
C SER A 64 -10.01 -4.28 -7.00
N LEU A 65 -10.87 -4.62 -7.96
CA LEU A 65 -11.91 -3.71 -8.45
C LEU A 65 -12.93 -3.33 -7.36
N LYS A 66 -13.31 -4.28 -6.50
CA LYS A 66 -14.20 -4.03 -5.36
C LYS A 66 -13.51 -3.18 -4.31
N GLU A 67 -12.26 -3.47 -3.99
CA GLU A 67 -11.45 -2.69 -3.05
C GLU A 67 -11.29 -1.24 -3.50
N ALA A 68 -10.98 -1.02 -4.78
CA ALA A 68 -10.86 0.33 -5.35
C ALA A 68 -12.17 1.12 -5.22
N LYS A 69 -13.32 0.48 -5.49
CA LYS A 69 -14.64 1.11 -5.31
C LYS A 69 -14.90 1.46 -3.84
N MET A 70 -14.56 0.57 -2.91
CA MET A 70 -14.71 0.84 -1.47
C MET A 70 -13.80 1.98 -1.02
N ALA A 71 -12.55 2.03 -1.49
CA ALA A 71 -11.61 3.11 -1.20
C ALA A 71 -12.08 4.46 -1.74
N GLU A 72 -12.69 4.49 -2.94
CA GLU A 72 -13.27 5.71 -3.50
C GLU A 72 -14.44 6.23 -2.65
N MET A 73 -15.36 5.35 -2.23
CA MET A 73 -16.47 5.72 -1.34
C MET A 73 -15.96 6.28 0.00
N LEU A 74 -14.97 5.63 0.61
CA LEU A 74 -14.35 6.09 1.86
C LEU A 74 -13.70 7.46 1.69
N LYS A 75 -12.98 7.68 0.59
CA LYS A 75 -12.35 8.97 0.30
C LYS A 75 -13.39 10.07 0.09
N GLN A 76 -14.51 9.78 -0.55
CA GLN A 76 -15.60 10.73 -0.72
C GLN A 76 -16.27 11.08 0.62
N GLU A 77 -16.46 10.09 1.50
CA GLU A 77 -16.98 10.31 2.85
C GLU A 77 -16.02 11.17 3.69
N GLU A 78 -14.73 10.85 3.65
CA GLU A 78 -13.68 11.62 4.33
C GLU A 78 -13.70 13.10 3.91
N GLN A 79 -13.78 13.38 2.60
CA GLN A 79 -13.87 14.74 2.08
C GLN A 79 -15.13 15.46 2.59
N GLN A 80 -16.28 14.78 2.64
CA GLN A 80 -17.49 15.38 3.18
C GLN A 80 -17.40 15.69 4.67
N ILE A 81 -16.74 14.83 5.45
CA ILE A 81 -16.50 15.06 6.88
C ILE A 81 -15.57 16.25 7.07
N GLN A 82 -14.45 16.31 6.33
CA GLN A 82 -13.50 17.43 6.38
C GLN A 82 -14.21 18.78 6.10
N LEU A 83 -14.97 18.88 5.02
CA LEU A 83 -15.72 20.09 4.66
C LEU A 83 -16.74 20.49 5.76
N LYS A 84 -17.46 19.52 6.34
CA LYS A 84 -18.41 19.79 7.43
C LYS A 84 -17.70 20.26 8.70
N CYS A 85 -16.58 19.63 9.06
CA CYS A 85 -15.75 20.02 10.21
C CYS A 85 -15.22 21.45 10.05
N GLU A 86 -14.69 21.80 8.88
CA GLU A 86 -14.23 23.16 8.56
C GLU A 86 -15.35 24.18 8.68
N LYS A 87 -16.55 23.86 8.14
CA LYS A 87 -17.72 24.74 8.24
C LYS A 87 -18.17 24.95 9.68
N CYS A 88 -18.29 23.88 10.48
CA CYS A 88 -18.62 24.00 11.91
C CYS A 88 -17.57 24.82 12.68
N HIS A 89 -16.28 24.66 12.35
CA HIS A 89 -15.22 25.45 12.98
C HIS A 89 -15.32 26.95 12.64
N GLN A 90 -15.61 27.28 11.37
CA GLN A 90 -15.87 28.68 10.96
C GLN A 90 -17.12 29.29 11.58
N GLU A 91 -18.16 28.49 11.86
CA GLU A 91 -19.44 28.95 12.44
C GLU A 91 -19.37 29.12 13.97
N LEU A 92 -18.43 28.43 14.64
CA LEU A 92 -18.16 28.58 16.08
C LEU A 92 -17.15 29.71 16.40
N LEU A 93 -16.28 30.07 15.45
CA LEU A 93 -15.32 31.17 15.61
C LEU A 93 -15.87 32.63 15.63
N PRO A 94 -17.07 32.99 15.13
CA PRO A 94 -17.53 34.39 15.16
C PRO A 94 -18.00 34.87 16.55
N LYS A 95 -18.05 33.99 17.57
CA LYS A 95 -18.53 34.38 18.91
C LYS A 95 -17.48 34.34 20.02
N ALA A 96 -16.31 33.75 19.79
CA ALA A 96 -15.23 33.70 20.79
C ALA A 96 -14.09 34.70 20.56
N VAL A 97 -14.02 35.35 19.38
CA VAL A 97 -13.02 36.40 19.08
C VAL A 97 -13.67 37.79 19.05
N SER A 98 -14.64 38.03 19.93
CA SER A 98 -15.23 39.38 20.13
C SER A 98 -15.29 39.82 21.61
N SER A 99 -14.73 39.06 22.55
CA SER A 99 -14.50 39.59 23.90
C SER A 99 -13.43 38.75 24.61
N ARG A 100 -12.36 39.42 25.09
CA ARG A 100 -11.24 38.89 25.89
C ARG A 100 -10.17 38.07 25.17
N LYS A 101 -9.24 38.75 24.50
CA LYS A 101 -7.78 38.55 24.69
C LYS A 101 -6.98 39.54 23.82
N THR A 102 -7.05 40.82 24.14
CA THR A 102 -6.11 41.84 23.62
C THR A 102 -6.03 43.04 24.58
N GLN A 103 -6.04 42.80 25.90
CA GLN A 103 -5.83 43.92 26.83
C GLN A 103 -5.18 43.61 28.18
N ASP A 104 -4.79 42.36 28.50
CA ASP A 104 -4.35 42.04 29.87
C ASP A 104 -3.02 41.27 29.97
N LEU A 105 -2.18 41.29 28.91
CA LEU A 105 -0.82 40.73 28.97
C LEU A 105 0.27 41.64 28.40
N GLN A 106 -0.09 42.83 27.92
CA GLN A 106 0.90 43.79 27.40
C GLN A 106 1.31 44.83 28.45
N GLU A 107 0.44 45.15 29.42
CA GLU A 107 0.74 46.16 30.44
C GLU A 107 1.77 45.67 31.48
N ASP A 108 1.84 44.35 31.72
CA ASP A 108 2.78 43.76 32.70
C ASP A 108 4.21 43.58 32.16
N THR A 109 4.41 43.57 30.84
CA THR A 109 5.77 43.43 30.29
C THR A 109 6.49 44.78 30.26
N GLU A 110 5.77 45.85 29.92
CA GLU A 110 6.33 47.20 29.84
C GLU A 110 6.62 47.81 31.23
N ARG A 111 5.83 47.49 32.27
CA ARG A 111 6.14 47.90 33.65
C ARG A 111 7.33 47.17 34.26
N LEU A 112 7.54 45.90 33.92
CA LEU A 112 8.65 45.10 34.46
C LEU A 112 10.00 45.51 33.84
N GLU A 113 10.00 45.93 32.57
CA GLU A 113 11.20 46.37 31.86
C GLU A 113 11.69 47.76 32.32
N GLU A 114 10.79 48.68 32.70
CA GLU A 114 11.18 50.00 33.20
C GLU A 114 11.80 49.94 34.62
N GLU A 115 11.34 49.00 35.46
CA GLU A 115 11.89 48.78 36.80
C GLU A 115 13.28 48.12 36.78
N ALA A 116 13.53 47.22 35.81
CA ALA A 116 14.81 46.54 35.64
C ALA A 116 15.94 47.46 35.14
N LEU A 117 15.61 48.50 34.35
CA LEU A 117 16.59 49.48 33.88
C LEU A 117 17.02 50.46 34.99
N ARG A 118 16.18 50.71 36.01
CA ARG A 118 16.51 51.66 37.09
C ARG A 118 17.33 51.06 38.24
N GLN A 119 17.39 49.74 38.38
CA GLN A 119 18.14 49.08 39.48
C GLN A 119 19.55 48.59 39.12
N ASN A 120 19.96 48.61 37.85
CA ASN A 120 21.26 48.03 37.42
C ASN A 120 22.31 49.06 37.00
N SER A 121 22.52 50.10 37.82
CA SER A 121 23.79 50.82 37.81
C SER A 121 24.46 50.72 39.17
N PRO A 122 25.51 49.88 39.30
CA PRO A 122 26.55 50.09 40.30
C PRO A 122 27.89 50.49 39.66
N PRO A 123 28.73 51.19 40.42
CA PRO A 123 29.96 51.81 39.93
C PRO A 123 31.13 50.80 39.89
N GLY A 124 31.98 50.96 38.88
CA GLY A 124 33.43 50.90 39.01
C GLY A 124 34.16 49.59 39.38
N ILE A 125 35.12 49.26 38.50
CA ILE A 125 36.49 48.75 38.78
C ILE A 125 36.78 47.24 38.57
N SER A 126 37.91 47.05 37.88
CA SER A 126 38.87 45.91 37.86
C SER A 126 38.71 44.74 36.89
N SER A 127 39.34 44.92 35.72
CA SER A 127 40.54 44.20 35.21
C SER A 127 40.65 42.66 35.20
N VAL A 128 41.23 42.20 34.08
CA VAL A 128 42.11 41.02 33.88
C VAL A 128 41.51 39.84 33.07
N THR A 129 41.78 39.90 31.77
CA THR A 129 42.47 38.92 30.88
C THR A 129 42.12 37.41 30.84
N LEU A 130 42.32 36.88 29.62
CA LEU A 130 42.57 35.48 29.20
C LEU A 130 41.31 34.67 28.85
N GLU A 131 41.27 33.80 27.84
CA GLU A 131 42.09 33.41 26.68
C GLU A 131 41.26 32.31 26.00
N ALA A 132 41.27 32.23 24.66
CA ALA A 132 40.56 31.19 23.91
C ALA A 132 41.35 29.86 23.90
N PRO A 133 40.69 28.71 23.69
CA PRO A 133 41.09 27.85 22.57
C PRO A 133 39.87 27.22 21.87
N GLN A 134 39.72 27.39 20.55
CA GLN A 134 40.24 26.57 19.44
C GLN A 134 39.56 25.21 19.22
N ARG A 135 39.13 25.07 17.96
CA ARG A 135 38.55 23.92 17.26
C ARG A 135 39.34 22.62 17.42
N ALA A 136 38.63 21.50 17.36
CA ALA A 136 39.16 20.28 16.75
C ALA A 136 38.09 19.57 15.90
N LEU A 137 38.45 19.33 14.64
CA LEU A 137 37.85 18.40 13.69
C LEU A 137 38.38 16.98 13.96
N SER A 138 37.57 15.96 13.73
CA SER A 138 37.99 14.61 13.27
C SER A 138 36.72 13.80 12.96
N SER A 139 36.46 13.51 11.68
CA SER A 139 36.74 12.24 10.95
C SER A 139 35.68 11.17 11.17
#